data_AF-A0A9P0BDM9-F1
#
_entry.id   AF-A0A9P0BDM9-F1
#
_cell.length_a   1.000
_cell.length_b   1.000
_cell.length_c   1.000
_cell.angle_alpha   90.00
_cell.angle_beta   90.00
_cell.angle_gamma   90.00
#
_symmetry.space_group_name_H-M   'P 1'
#
loop_
_entity.id
_entity.type
_entity.pdbx_description
1 polymer ?
#
loop_
_entity_poly.entity_id
_entity_poly.type
_entity_poly.pdbx_seq_one_letter_code
_entity_poly.pdbx_strand_id
1 'polypeptide(L)'
;MIQKLLNIALYSARTYTSVKFDKSTIKTSIVFSKIMSNSDTNIKKPRYDGRSKKRQWEERRSDRDPKNPKQAKVDGDGEIEAYDRIRRRKFVLLLGYSGVDYYGMQRNPKMKTIEEELFNALLKCEFINKECYDQVQNMHFQRAARTDKGVSAARQICSMKLGENLDIEKVNKYLPEVIRIFASKRVTKGFNSKQQCDGRTYIYILPTVAFANSDKPIKQNEYRISEEKLAEINDLLKNFEGTKNFHNFTSKKKYNDPSASRFIRSFICEKPFVREGVEFVVLKVYGQSFMLHQIRKMVGLTLAIIRGVAPKETLLQAFKNEKVCVPRAPGLGLVLDQVHYERYNYRYGKDGMHETLTWDEVEDKVNDFKEKYIYPTIINTEINEESMVQWLEKLDQHTYDEDEEDDDEKDDNESDDEERKYGKEKKSDKNEVDNIDDKTLEKIN
;
A
#
# COMPACT_ATOMS: atom_id res chain seq x y z
N MET A 1 -28.04 -25.83 -21.65
CA MET A 1 -27.30 -25.21 -20.54
C MET A 1 -26.71 -23.83 -20.90
N ILE A 2 -26.27 -23.61 -22.14
CA ILE A 2 -25.74 -22.30 -22.59
C ILE A 2 -26.84 -21.23 -22.78
N GLN A 3 -28.07 -21.62 -23.12
CA GLN A 3 -29.19 -20.68 -23.27
C GLN A 3 -29.70 -20.05 -21.95
N LYS A 4 -29.41 -20.66 -20.79
CA LYS A 4 -29.83 -20.14 -19.48
C LYS A 4 -28.90 -19.03 -18.95
N LEU A 5 -27.66 -18.95 -19.45
CA LEU A 5 -26.70 -17.90 -19.08
C LEU A 5 -26.88 -16.62 -19.91
N LEU A 6 -27.39 -16.72 -21.13
CA LEU A 6 -27.69 -15.56 -21.99
C LEU A 6 -28.90 -14.73 -21.51
N ASN A 7 -29.86 -15.35 -20.81
CA ASN A 7 -31.04 -14.63 -20.30
C ASN A 7 -30.78 -13.83 -19.01
N ILE A 8 -29.66 -14.07 -18.30
CA ILE A 8 -29.28 -13.26 -17.13
C ILE A 8 -28.56 -11.97 -17.57
N ALA A 9 -27.84 -12.00 -18.68
CA ALA A 9 -27.15 -10.83 -19.23
C ALA A 9 -28.12 -9.78 -19.84
N LEU A 10 -29.31 -10.18 -20.29
CA LEU A 10 -30.30 -9.28 -20.90
C LEU A 10 -31.22 -8.57 -19.91
N TYR A 11 -31.21 -8.93 -18.62
CA TYR A 11 -32.08 -8.33 -17.61
C TYR A 11 -31.49 -7.06 -16.95
N SER A 12 -30.21 -6.75 -17.18
CA SER A 12 -29.56 -5.55 -16.65
C SER A 12 -29.69 -4.31 -17.56
N ALA A 13 -30.30 -4.42 -18.74
CA ALA A 13 -30.33 -3.36 -19.75
C ALA A 13 -31.69 -2.63 -19.90
N ARG A 14 -32.67 -2.87 -19.02
CA ARG A 14 -34.00 -2.24 -19.11
C ARG A 14 -34.50 -1.68 -17.78
N THR A 15 -33.91 -0.59 -17.32
CA THR A 15 -34.60 0.45 -16.53
C THR A 15 -33.79 1.75 -16.57
N TYR A 16 -33.91 2.51 -17.66
CA TYR A 16 -33.58 3.95 -17.67
C TYR A 16 -34.62 4.66 -18.53
N THR A 17 -35.77 4.96 -17.92
CA THR A 17 -36.80 5.82 -18.49
C THR A 17 -36.51 7.26 -18.11
N SER A 18 -36.09 8.03 -19.11
CA SER A 18 -36.27 9.48 -19.32
C SER A 18 -37.07 10.25 -18.27
N VAL A 19 -36.41 11.20 -17.58
CA VAL A 19 -37.03 12.42 -17.06
C VAL A 19 -36.40 13.61 -17.78
N LYS A 20 -37.16 14.24 -18.66
CA LYS A 20 -36.81 15.49 -19.35
C LYS A 20 -37.00 16.66 -18.37
N PHE A 21 -35.97 17.49 -18.20
CA PHE A 21 -36.11 18.80 -17.56
C PHE A 21 -36.23 19.88 -18.62
N ASP A 22 -37.33 20.61 -18.55
CA ASP A 22 -37.74 21.70 -19.41
C ASP A 22 -36.96 22.99 -19.07
N LYS A 23 -36.57 23.75 -20.11
CA LYS A 23 -35.89 25.04 -20.01
C LYS A 23 -36.84 26.11 -20.52
N SER A 24 -37.53 26.83 -19.63
CA SER A 24 -38.03 28.17 -19.94
C SER A 24 -38.47 28.96 -18.71
N THR A 25 -38.12 30.25 -18.71
CA THR A 25 -38.72 31.39 -17.95
C THR A 25 -38.25 31.48 -16.47
N ILE A 26 -37.62 32.56 -15.98
CA ILE A 26 -38.11 33.94 -15.90
C ILE A 26 -36.93 34.95 -15.84
N LYS A 27 -37.10 36.09 -16.53
CA LYS A 27 -36.28 37.32 -16.50
C LYS A 27 -36.52 38.10 -15.19
N THR A 28 -35.47 38.74 -14.63
CA THR A 28 -35.53 40.18 -14.30
C THR A 28 -34.15 40.81 -14.06
N SER A 29 -33.98 41.96 -14.70
CA SER A 29 -33.00 43.03 -14.52
C SER A 29 -32.94 43.60 -13.10
N ILE A 30 -31.81 44.17 -12.69
CA ILE A 30 -31.70 45.52 -12.06
C ILE A 30 -30.22 45.96 -12.05
N VAL A 31 -30.04 47.20 -12.52
CA VAL A 31 -28.84 48.03 -12.53
C VAL A 31 -28.54 48.51 -11.10
N PHE A 32 -27.29 48.58 -10.66
CA PHE A 32 -26.92 49.61 -9.67
C PHE A 32 -25.51 50.15 -9.86
N SER A 33 -25.48 51.48 -9.85
CA SER A 33 -24.40 52.41 -10.07
C SER A 33 -23.50 52.62 -8.86
N LYS A 34 -22.29 53.06 -9.18
CA LYS A 34 -21.21 53.58 -8.35
C LYS A 34 -21.61 54.91 -7.67
N ILE A 35 -21.55 54.98 -6.33
CA ILE A 35 -21.36 56.24 -5.56
C ILE A 35 -20.47 55.94 -4.34
N MET A 36 -19.44 56.78 -4.16
CA MET A 36 -18.59 56.87 -2.97
C MET A 36 -19.26 57.73 -1.89
N SER A 37 -19.14 57.34 -0.61
CA SER A 37 -18.85 58.25 0.49
C SER A 37 -18.45 57.48 1.77
N ASN A 38 -17.53 58.08 2.52
CA ASN A 38 -16.82 57.56 3.70
C ASN A 38 -17.73 57.33 4.92
N SER A 39 -17.43 56.27 5.68
CA SER A 39 -17.37 56.33 7.16
C SER A 39 -16.50 55.19 7.70
N ASP A 40 -15.58 55.56 8.59
CA ASP A 40 -14.56 54.73 9.21
C ASP A 40 -15.14 53.59 10.06
N THR A 41 -14.71 52.35 9.83
CA THR A 41 -14.56 51.32 10.87
C THR A 41 -13.56 50.23 10.45
N ASN A 42 -12.40 50.22 11.09
CA ASN A 42 -11.48 49.09 11.34
C ASN A 42 -11.60 47.84 10.42
N ILE A 43 -11.01 47.91 9.23
CA ILE A 43 -10.83 46.74 8.36
C ILE A 43 -9.66 45.91 8.89
N LYS A 44 -9.95 44.78 9.55
CA LYS A 44 -8.97 43.71 9.78
C LYS A 44 -8.52 43.19 8.40
N LYS A 45 -7.23 43.38 8.08
CA LYS A 45 -6.61 42.82 6.87
C LYS A 45 -6.90 41.31 6.80
N PRO A 46 -7.33 40.76 5.66
CA PRO A 46 -7.36 39.32 5.48
C PRO A 46 -5.94 38.77 5.70
N ARG A 47 -5.85 37.73 6.52
CA ARG A 47 -4.58 37.11 6.98
C ARG A 47 -3.94 36.23 5.89
N TYR A 48 -4.14 36.60 4.62
CA TYR A 48 -3.71 35.86 3.44
C TYR A 48 -2.97 36.80 2.50
N ASP A 49 -1.66 36.92 2.71
CA ASP A 49 -0.72 37.34 1.68
C ASP A 49 -0.70 36.22 0.64
N GLY A 50 -1.07 36.52 -0.61
CA GLY A 50 -1.15 35.60 -1.75
C GLY A 50 0.15 34.89 -2.14
N ARG A 51 1.15 34.83 -1.24
CA ARG A 51 2.25 33.88 -1.29
C ARG A 51 1.75 32.48 -0.97
N SER A 52 1.32 31.77 -2.01
CA SER A 52 1.55 30.32 -2.03
C SER A 52 3.02 30.11 -1.70
N LYS A 53 3.32 29.51 -0.54
CA LYS A 53 4.66 28.98 -0.26
C LYS A 53 4.90 27.87 -1.27
N LYS A 54 5.37 28.26 -2.45
CA LYS A 54 5.93 27.38 -3.45
C LYS A 54 6.96 26.52 -2.74
N ARG A 55 6.84 25.21 -2.89
CA ARG A 55 7.77 24.26 -2.27
C ARG A 55 9.18 24.57 -2.80
N GLN A 56 10.20 24.44 -1.96
CA GLN A 56 11.59 24.86 -2.21
C GLN A 56 12.22 24.37 -3.54
N TRP A 57 11.63 23.38 -4.22
CA TRP A 57 12.06 22.92 -5.55
C TRP A 57 11.43 23.67 -6.74
N GLU A 58 10.32 24.40 -6.54
CA GLU A 58 9.73 25.25 -7.58
C GLU A 58 10.62 26.46 -7.88
N GLU A 59 11.41 26.92 -6.89
CA GLU A 59 12.46 27.93 -7.06
C GLU A 59 13.58 27.46 -7.97
N ARG A 60 13.95 26.17 -7.96
CA ARG A 60 15.01 25.63 -8.84
C ARG A 60 14.65 25.61 -10.33
N ARG A 61 13.41 25.95 -10.71
CA ARG A 61 12.96 25.96 -12.11
C ARG A 61 12.76 27.35 -12.70
N SER A 62 12.87 28.43 -11.93
CA SER A 62 12.58 29.79 -12.45
C SER A 62 13.78 30.55 -13.02
N ASP A 63 15.02 30.07 -12.86
CA ASP A 63 16.18 30.82 -13.31
C ASP A 63 16.57 30.39 -14.73
N ARG A 64 15.78 30.82 -15.72
CA ARG A 64 16.21 30.87 -17.13
C ARG A 64 16.12 32.31 -17.61
N ASP A 65 17.21 33.05 -17.45
CA ASP A 65 17.45 34.22 -18.30
C ASP A 65 17.79 33.71 -19.72
N PRO A 66 16.98 34.04 -20.75
CA PRO A 66 17.20 33.57 -22.12
C PRO A 66 18.52 34.04 -22.75
N LYS A 67 19.20 35.03 -22.15
CA LYS A 67 20.38 35.67 -22.76
C LYS A 67 21.72 35.30 -22.13
N ASN A 68 21.76 34.44 -21.10
CA ASN A 68 23.04 34.09 -20.46
C ASN A 68 23.04 32.65 -19.88
N PRO A 69 23.35 31.62 -20.67
CA PRO A 69 23.54 30.27 -20.16
C PRO A 69 24.92 30.20 -19.48
N LYS A 70 25.03 30.58 -18.21
CA LYS A 70 26.32 30.45 -17.49
C LYS A 70 26.51 29.02 -16.97
N GLN A 71 27.44 28.34 -17.64
CA GLN A 71 28.58 27.60 -17.08
C GLN A 71 28.39 27.05 -15.66
N ALA A 72 28.51 25.74 -15.55
CA ALA A 72 28.71 25.06 -14.27
C ALA A 72 29.84 25.76 -13.49
N LYS A 73 29.61 26.05 -12.21
CA LYS A 73 30.70 26.40 -11.30
C LYS A 73 31.62 25.19 -11.21
N VAL A 74 32.88 25.40 -11.60
CA VAL A 74 33.97 24.44 -11.52
C VAL A 74 34.60 24.58 -10.15
N ASP A 75 34.50 23.56 -9.32
CA ASP A 75 35.42 23.32 -8.21
C ASP A 75 36.06 21.94 -8.49
N GLY A 76 37.32 21.94 -8.92
CA GLY A 76 38.15 20.73 -9.06
C GLY A 76 38.23 20.15 -10.49
N ASP A 77 39.45 19.80 -10.88
CA ASP A 77 39.88 19.31 -12.20
C ASP A 77 39.43 17.87 -12.48
N GLY A 78 38.12 17.62 -12.43
CA GLY A 78 37.51 16.39 -12.92
C GLY A 78 36.86 16.64 -14.27
N GLU A 79 37.23 15.87 -15.29
CA GLU A 79 36.47 15.81 -16.54
C GLU A 79 34.99 15.60 -16.21
N ILE A 80 34.14 16.55 -16.62
CA ILE A 80 32.69 16.38 -16.55
C ILE A 80 32.37 15.37 -17.65
N GLU A 81 32.27 14.09 -17.29
CA GLU A 81 31.57 13.12 -18.14
C GLU A 81 30.20 13.75 -18.47
N ALA A 82 29.98 14.02 -19.75
CA ALA A 82 28.73 14.56 -20.23
C ALA A 82 27.66 13.52 -19.93
N TYR A 83 26.98 13.66 -18.78
CA TYR A 83 25.93 12.75 -18.39
C TYR A 83 24.95 12.60 -19.54
N ASP A 84 24.86 11.38 -20.07
CA ASP A 84 23.88 11.03 -21.08
C ASP A 84 22.52 11.49 -20.57
N ARG A 85 21.98 12.53 -21.20
CA ARG A 85 20.65 13.05 -20.87
C ARG A 85 19.63 12.05 -21.39
N ILE A 86 19.50 10.92 -20.68
CA ILE A 86 18.52 9.89 -20.98
C ILE A 86 17.15 10.57 -20.99
N ARG A 87 16.48 10.53 -22.13
CA ARG A 87 15.13 11.09 -22.27
C ARG A 87 14.18 10.27 -21.42
N ARG A 88 13.75 10.84 -20.29
CA ARG A 88 12.85 10.14 -19.35
C ARG A 88 11.37 10.38 -19.66
N ARG A 89 10.58 9.34 -19.42
CA ARG A 89 9.11 9.33 -19.51
C ARG A 89 8.51 8.79 -18.22
N LYS A 90 7.28 9.20 -17.91
CA LYS A 90 6.58 8.70 -16.71
C LYS A 90 5.91 7.38 -17.07
N PHE A 91 6.22 6.35 -16.30
CA PHE A 91 5.65 5.02 -16.42
C PHE A 91 4.91 4.63 -15.15
N VAL A 92 3.97 3.71 -15.33
CA VAL A 92 3.39 2.88 -14.29
C VAL A 92 3.91 1.48 -14.48
N LEU A 93 4.36 0.85 -13.40
CA LEU A 93 4.77 -0.55 -13.36
C LEU A 93 3.76 -1.35 -12.54
N LEU A 94 3.34 -2.48 -13.09
CA LEU A 94 2.63 -3.53 -12.38
C LEU A 94 3.64 -4.57 -11.92
N LEU A 95 3.70 -4.79 -10.61
CA LEU A 95 4.65 -5.69 -9.98
C LEU A 95 3.98 -6.61 -8.96
N GLY A 96 4.48 -7.83 -8.87
CA GLY A 96 4.13 -8.81 -7.83
C GLY A 96 5.35 -9.26 -7.05
N TYR A 97 5.15 -9.62 -5.79
CA TYR A 97 6.20 -10.17 -4.94
C TYR A 97 5.64 -11.06 -3.82
N SER A 98 6.44 -12.05 -3.42
CA SER A 98 6.32 -12.65 -2.09
C SER A 98 7.03 -11.75 -1.08
N GLY A 99 6.32 -11.40 0.00
CA GLY A 99 6.84 -10.52 1.06
C GLY A 99 7.72 -11.23 2.09
N VAL A 100 7.82 -12.55 2.03
CA VAL A 100 8.64 -13.36 2.95
C VAL A 100 10.12 -12.99 2.79
N ASP A 101 10.83 -12.88 3.92
CA ASP A 101 12.22 -12.38 4.02
C ASP A 101 12.44 -10.91 3.61
N TYR A 102 11.36 -10.14 3.41
CA TYR A 102 11.44 -8.71 3.13
C TYR A 102 10.84 -7.88 4.27
N TYR A 103 11.51 -6.77 4.59
CA TYR A 103 11.06 -5.79 5.58
C TYR A 103 10.08 -4.78 4.97
N GLY A 104 9.17 -5.29 4.13
CA GLY A 104 8.12 -4.53 3.46
C GLY A 104 8.55 -3.88 2.14
N MET A 105 7.64 -3.07 1.61
CA MET A 105 7.83 -2.42 0.30
C MET A 105 8.86 -1.30 0.34
N GLN A 106 8.77 -0.42 1.34
CA GLN A 106 9.49 0.85 1.34
C GLN A 106 10.96 0.67 1.69
N ARG A 107 11.86 1.30 0.92
CA ARG A 107 13.29 1.35 1.19
C ARG A 107 13.58 1.92 2.58
N ASN A 108 14.20 1.09 3.43
CA ASN A 108 14.84 1.47 4.68
C ASN A 108 16.34 1.16 4.61
N PRO A 109 17.22 1.98 5.21
CA PRO A 109 18.66 1.75 5.17
C PRO A 109 19.04 0.37 5.73
N LYS A 110 19.93 -0.36 5.03
CA LYS A 110 20.46 -1.68 5.41
C LYS A 110 19.43 -2.83 5.50
N MET A 111 18.16 -2.59 5.19
CA MET A 111 17.13 -3.62 5.22
C MET A 111 16.84 -4.12 3.81
N LYS A 112 16.62 -5.43 3.69
CA LYS A 112 16.16 -6.02 2.44
C LYS A 112 14.70 -5.66 2.21
N THR A 113 14.43 -4.85 1.19
CA THR A 113 13.10 -4.33 0.86
C THR A 113 12.83 -4.48 -0.63
N ILE A 114 11.54 -4.55 -1.01
CA ILE A 114 11.16 -4.73 -2.42
C ILE A 114 11.67 -3.59 -3.30
N GLU A 115 11.66 -2.36 -2.78
CA GLU A 115 12.16 -1.20 -3.50
C GLU A 115 13.67 -1.21 -3.70
N GLU A 116 14.43 -1.69 -2.73
CA GLU A 116 15.87 -1.81 -2.88
C GLU A 116 16.21 -2.74 -4.04
N GLU A 117 15.56 -3.90 -4.13
CA GLU A 117 15.74 -4.85 -5.25
C GLU A 117 15.31 -4.23 -6.58
N LEU A 118 14.16 -3.55 -6.61
CA LEU A 118 13.66 -2.87 -7.79
C LEU A 118 14.62 -1.78 -8.30
N PHE A 119 15.13 -0.93 -7.41
CA PHE A 119 16.03 0.15 -7.77
C PHE A 119 17.41 -0.39 -8.19
N ASN A 120 17.91 -1.43 -7.53
CA ASN A 120 19.14 -2.10 -7.94
C ASN A 120 19.01 -2.72 -9.33
N ALA A 121 17.92 -3.42 -9.62
CA ALA A 121 17.68 -3.99 -10.94
C ALA A 121 17.57 -2.89 -12.04
N LEU A 122 16.87 -1.80 -11.76
CA LEU A 122 16.75 -0.67 -12.68
C LEU A 122 18.09 0.05 -12.92
N LEU A 123 18.94 0.17 -11.88
CA LEU A 123 20.27 0.77 -11.99
C LEU A 123 21.20 -0.11 -12.83
N LYS A 124 21.24 -1.43 -12.59
CA LYS A 124 22.02 -2.39 -13.38
C LYS A 124 21.62 -2.43 -14.86
N CYS A 125 20.36 -2.14 -15.14
CA CYS A 125 19.84 -2.07 -16.52
C CYS A 125 20.05 -0.71 -17.19
N GLU A 126 20.60 0.28 -16.48
CA GLU A 126 20.78 1.67 -16.91
C GLU A 126 19.47 2.44 -17.19
N PHE A 127 18.35 1.98 -16.62
CA PHE A 127 17.07 2.71 -16.71
C PHE A 127 16.99 3.89 -15.74
N ILE A 128 17.83 3.89 -14.71
CA ILE A 128 18.05 5.00 -13.78
C ILE A 128 19.55 5.25 -13.62
N ASN A 129 19.92 6.49 -13.30
CA ASN A 129 21.31 6.85 -12.96
C ASN A 129 21.54 6.76 -11.45
N LYS A 130 22.82 6.79 -11.04
CA LYS A 130 23.24 6.76 -9.62
C LYS A 130 22.55 7.85 -8.78
N GLU A 131 22.40 9.05 -9.31
CA GLU A 131 21.67 10.14 -8.62
C GLU A 131 20.20 9.80 -8.31
N CYS A 132 19.52 9.05 -9.18
CA CYS A 132 18.14 8.63 -8.93
C CYS A 132 18.06 7.44 -7.98
N TYR A 133 19.09 6.60 -7.97
CA TYR A 133 19.23 5.52 -7.02
C TYR A 133 19.45 6.08 -5.61
N ASP A 134 20.35 7.05 -5.44
CA ASP A 134 20.63 7.69 -4.16
C ASP A 134 19.46 8.57 -3.70
N GLN A 135 18.86 9.31 -4.64
CA GLN A 135 17.71 10.18 -4.40
C GLN A 135 16.51 9.78 -5.26
N VAL A 136 15.73 8.85 -4.72
CA VAL A 136 14.52 8.27 -5.33
C VAL A 136 13.48 9.33 -5.77
N GLN A 137 13.49 10.50 -5.15
CA GLN A 137 12.62 11.63 -5.51
C GLN A 137 12.93 12.20 -6.90
N ASN A 138 14.18 12.10 -7.39
CA ASN A 138 14.60 12.61 -8.69
C ASN A 138 13.89 11.86 -9.85
N MET A 139 13.54 10.60 -9.65
CA MET A 139 12.71 9.83 -10.58
C MET A 139 11.21 9.96 -10.32
N HIS A 140 10.78 10.81 -9.38
CA HIS A 140 9.36 10.98 -8.99
C HIS A 140 8.69 9.62 -8.67
N PHE A 141 9.40 8.72 -7.98
CA PHE A 141 8.87 7.42 -7.61
C PHE A 141 7.71 7.56 -6.60
N GLN A 142 6.65 6.79 -6.81
CA GLN A 142 5.49 6.68 -5.93
C GLN A 142 4.99 5.24 -5.94
N ARG A 143 4.54 4.72 -4.79
CA ARG A 143 3.90 3.40 -4.66
C ARG A 143 2.43 3.55 -4.27
N ALA A 144 1.56 2.70 -4.80
CA ALA A 144 0.13 2.77 -4.54
C ALA A 144 -0.25 2.27 -3.12
N ALA A 145 0.48 1.28 -2.63
CA ALA A 145 0.37 0.74 -1.29
C ALA A 145 1.75 0.57 -0.65
N ARG A 146 1.86 0.89 0.64
CA ARG A 146 3.02 0.51 1.48
C ARG A 146 2.60 -0.76 2.19
N THR A 147 3.20 -1.88 1.84
CA THR A 147 3.00 -3.16 2.54
C THR A 147 3.99 -3.25 3.70
N ASP A 148 3.54 -3.85 4.80
CA ASP A 148 4.34 -4.07 6.01
C ASP A 148 5.31 -5.25 5.81
N LYS A 149 6.17 -5.52 6.81
CA LYS A 149 7.08 -6.68 6.83
C LYS A 149 6.31 -7.99 6.59
N GLY A 150 6.83 -8.85 5.71
CA GLY A 150 6.22 -10.15 5.40
C GLY A 150 5.00 -10.11 4.47
N VAL A 151 4.40 -8.94 4.23
CA VAL A 151 3.15 -8.82 3.45
C VAL A 151 3.44 -8.92 1.96
N SER A 152 2.75 -9.84 1.28
CA SER A 152 2.92 -10.08 -0.16
C SER A 152 2.05 -9.17 -1.03
N ALA A 153 2.32 -9.11 -2.33
CA ALA A 153 1.46 -8.39 -3.28
C ALA A 153 1.41 -9.11 -4.63
N ALA A 154 0.20 -9.30 -5.17
CA ALA A 154 0.01 -9.81 -6.52
C ALA A 154 0.06 -8.70 -7.58
N ARG A 155 -0.56 -7.55 -7.29
CA ARG A 155 -0.69 -6.43 -8.24
C ARG A 155 -0.38 -5.08 -7.58
N GLN A 156 0.84 -4.94 -7.08
CA GLN A 156 1.33 -3.64 -6.61
C GLN A 156 1.57 -2.71 -7.81
N ILE A 157 1.29 -1.42 -7.61
CA ILE A 157 1.42 -0.42 -8.66
C ILE A 157 2.39 0.67 -8.22
N CYS A 158 3.43 0.88 -9.02
CA CYS A 158 4.39 1.97 -8.81
C CYS A 158 4.39 2.92 -10.00
N SER A 159 4.64 4.21 -9.78
CA SER A 159 4.83 5.17 -10.85
C SER A 159 6.13 5.94 -10.69
N MET A 160 6.93 6.01 -11.75
CA MET A 160 8.23 6.68 -11.73
C MET A 160 8.64 7.13 -13.14
N LYS A 161 9.73 7.90 -13.23
CA LYS A 161 10.31 8.36 -14.49
C LYS A 161 11.48 7.47 -14.87
N LEU A 162 11.40 6.81 -16.03
CA LEU A 162 12.40 5.88 -16.54
C LEU A 162 12.82 6.28 -17.95
N GLY A 163 13.91 5.68 -18.46
CA GLY A 163 14.30 5.77 -19.86
C GLY A 163 13.17 5.34 -20.81
N GLU A 164 13.12 5.91 -22.01
CA GLU A 164 12.00 5.76 -22.95
C GLU A 164 11.77 4.31 -23.43
N ASN A 165 12.83 3.52 -23.55
CA ASN A 165 12.82 2.14 -24.07
C ASN A 165 12.89 1.12 -22.94
N LEU A 166 11.94 1.16 -22.00
CA LEU A 166 11.91 0.23 -20.88
C LEU A 166 11.76 -1.22 -21.37
N ASP A 167 12.76 -2.04 -21.07
CA ASP A 167 12.74 -3.49 -21.32
C ASP A 167 12.46 -4.22 -20.00
N ILE A 168 11.23 -4.70 -19.85
CA ILE A 168 10.76 -5.40 -18.65
C ILE A 168 11.49 -6.73 -18.47
N GLU A 169 11.80 -7.44 -19.55
CA GLU A 169 12.47 -8.74 -19.48
C GLU A 169 13.91 -8.58 -19.00
N LYS A 170 14.60 -7.55 -19.48
CA LYS A 170 15.94 -7.21 -18.99
C LYS A 170 15.94 -6.90 -17.49
N VAL A 171 15.00 -6.08 -17.02
CA VAL A 171 14.89 -5.77 -15.57
C VAL A 171 14.59 -7.03 -14.76
N ASN A 172 13.68 -7.85 -15.26
CA ASN A 172 13.29 -9.10 -14.60
C ASN A 172 14.47 -10.10 -14.44
N LYS A 173 15.45 -10.11 -15.34
CA LYS A 173 16.66 -10.95 -15.20
C LYS A 173 17.53 -10.58 -13.99
N TYR A 174 17.48 -9.32 -13.54
CA TYR A 174 18.20 -8.86 -12.36
C TYR A 174 17.37 -8.89 -11.07
N LEU A 175 16.07 -9.19 -11.18
CA LEU A 175 15.20 -9.35 -10.03
C LEU A 175 15.17 -10.81 -9.56
N PRO A 176 15.13 -11.07 -8.24
CA PRO A 176 14.87 -12.40 -7.70
C PRO A 176 13.57 -13.00 -8.26
N GLU A 177 13.46 -14.32 -8.31
CA GLU A 177 12.26 -14.98 -8.86
C GLU A 177 10.97 -14.62 -8.12
N VAL A 178 11.09 -14.32 -6.83
CA VAL A 178 10.01 -13.90 -5.93
C VAL A 178 9.58 -12.44 -6.12
N ILE A 179 10.20 -11.68 -7.04
CA ILE A 179 9.77 -10.32 -7.42
C ILE A 179 9.69 -10.25 -8.94
N ARG A 180 8.52 -9.87 -9.48
CA ARG A 180 8.30 -9.84 -10.92
C ARG A 180 7.57 -8.59 -11.36
N ILE A 181 8.07 -7.94 -12.42
CA ILE A 181 7.34 -6.90 -13.14
C ILE A 181 6.57 -7.59 -14.26
N PHE A 182 5.24 -7.44 -14.26
CA PHE A 182 4.38 -8.07 -15.26
C PHE A 182 4.17 -7.18 -16.48
N ALA A 183 3.96 -5.89 -16.26
CA ALA A 183 3.65 -4.93 -17.31
C ALA A 183 4.10 -3.53 -16.95
N SER A 184 4.24 -2.68 -17.97
CA SER A 184 4.44 -1.25 -17.81
C SER A 184 3.57 -0.48 -18.79
N LYS A 185 3.07 0.68 -18.38
CA LYS A 185 2.29 1.58 -19.24
C LYS A 185 2.80 3.01 -19.12
N ARG A 186 2.80 3.74 -20.23
CA ARG A 186 3.17 5.16 -20.25
C ARG A 186 2.00 5.98 -19.74
N VAL A 187 2.28 6.96 -18.89
CA VAL A 187 1.26 7.83 -18.30
C VAL A 187 1.65 9.30 -18.39
N THR A 188 0.70 10.18 -18.05
CA THR A 188 0.95 11.61 -17.99
C THR A 188 2.08 11.95 -17.02
N LYS A 189 2.79 13.04 -17.30
CA LYS A 189 3.89 13.54 -16.44
C LYS A 189 3.46 13.79 -14.99
N GLY A 190 2.19 14.12 -14.77
CA GLY A 190 1.60 14.39 -13.46
C GLY A 190 1.05 13.16 -12.74
N PHE A 191 1.07 11.97 -13.36
CA PHE A 191 0.44 10.79 -12.76
C PHE A 191 1.12 10.37 -11.45
N ASN A 192 0.33 10.13 -10.42
CA ASN A 192 0.77 9.64 -9.12
C ASN A 192 -0.05 8.41 -8.72
N SER A 193 0.61 7.24 -8.62
CA SER A 193 -0.03 5.96 -8.32
C SER A 193 -0.74 5.97 -6.97
N LYS A 194 -0.19 6.64 -5.95
CA LYS A 194 -0.79 6.74 -4.62
C LYS A 194 -2.05 7.60 -4.62
N GLN A 195 -1.97 8.79 -5.24
CA GLN A 195 -3.01 9.82 -5.15
C GLN A 195 -4.20 9.55 -6.06
N GLN A 196 -3.97 8.91 -7.21
CA GLN A 196 -5.01 8.62 -8.18
C GLN A 196 -5.60 7.22 -8.03
N CYS A 197 -5.18 6.47 -7.00
CA CYS A 197 -5.78 5.19 -6.65
C CYS A 197 -7.11 5.40 -5.94
N ASP A 198 -8.13 4.68 -6.40
CA ASP A 198 -9.51 4.75 -5.91
C ASP A 198 -9.78 3.82 -4.73
N GLY A 199 -9.14 2.65 -4.74
CA GLY A 199 -9.26 1.67 -3.68
C GLY A 199 -8.24 0.55 -3.82
N ARG A 200 -8.17 -0.29 -2.80
CA ARG A 200 -7.30 -1.47 -2.78
C ARG A 200 -8.12 -2.68 -2.35
N THR A 201 -7.90 -3.79 -3.02
CA THR A 201 -8.39 -5.10 -2.59
C THR A 201 -7.23 -5.86 -1.99
N TYR A 202 -7.44 -6.32 -0.76
CA TYR A 202 -6.55 -7.23 -0.08
C TYR A 202 -7.27 -8.56 0.12
N ILE A 203 -6.48 -9.62 0.11
CA ILE A 203 -6.91 -10.94 0.55
C ILE A 203 -6.10 -11.34 1.78
N TYR A 204 -6.74 -12.07 2.68
CA TYR A 204 -6.10 -12.67 3.84
C TYR A 204 -6.36 -14.17 3.83
N ILE A 205 -5.31 -14.96 3.65
CA ILE A 205 -5.39 -16.41 3.60
C ILE A 205 -5.03 -16.96 4.97
N LEU A 206 -5.86 -17.85 5.51
CA LEU A 206 -5.66 -18.44 6.83
C LEU A 206 -6.25 -19.84 6.91
N PRO A 207 -5.71 -20.72 7.78
CA PRO A 207 -6.30 -22.03 8.03
C PRO A 207 -7.65 -21.88 8.74
N THR A 208 -8.64 -22.70 8.37
CA THR A 208 -10.01 -22.57 8.90
C THR A 208 -10.10 -22.91 10.38
N VAL A 209 -9.13 -23.64 10.94
CA VAL A 209 -9.01 -23.90 12.38
C VAL A 209 -8.99 -22.61 13.22
N ALA A 210 -8.60 -21.48 12.63
CA ALA A 210 -8.67 -20.17 13.27
C ALA A 210 -10.10 -19.77 13.67
N PHE A 211 -11.12 -20.31 13.01
CA PHE A 211 -12.52 -20.10 13.35
C PHE A 211 -13.08 -21.17 14.29
N ALA A 212 -12.32 -22.17 14.70
CA ALA A 212 -12.78 -23.18 15.65
C ALA A 212 -13.07 -22.54 17.03
N ASN A 213 -14.06 -23.05 17.78
CA ASN A 213 -14.32 -22.54 19.13
C ASN A 213 -13.11 -22.79 20.04
N SER A 214 -12.84 -21.87 20.96
CA SER A 214 -11.69 -21.96 21.88
C SER A 214 -11.75 -23.18 22.82
N ASP A 215 -12.95 -23.66 23.16
CA ASP A 215 -13.17 -24.72 24.15
C ASP A 215 -12.58 -26.10 23.81
N LYS A 216 -12.13 -26.32 22.57
CA LYS A 216 -11.66 -27.65 22.12
C LYS A 216 -10.32 -27.52 21.39
N PRO A 217 -9.26 -28.20 21.86
CA PRO A 217 -8.03 -28.30 21.08
C PRO A 217 -8.34 -29.12 19.82
N ILE A 218 -8.28 -28.47 18.66
CA ILE A 218 -8.56 -29.11 17.38
C ILE A 218 -7.30 -29.02 16.53
N LYS A 219 -6.85 -30.18 16.05
CA LYS A 219 -5.74 -30.24 15.10
C LYS A 219 -6.15 -29.59 13.78
N GLN A 220 -5.25 -28.80 13.21
CA GLN A 220 -5.47 -28.08 11.96
C GLN A 220 -5.94 -28.98 10.81
N ASN A 221 -5.44 -30.21 10.73
CA ASN A 221 -5.78 -31.16 9.66
C ASN A 221 -7.19 -31.76 9.80
N GLU A 222 -7.78 -31.73 10.99
CA GLU A 222 -9.06 -32.37 11.30
C GLU A 222 -10.24 -31.40 11.27
N TYR A 223 -9.98 -30.09 11.44
CA TYR A 223 -11.04 -29.09 11.41
C TYR A 223 -11.55 -28.86 9.99
N ARG A 224 -12.87 -28.84 9.83
CA ARG A 224 -13.55 -28.37 8.63
C ARG A 224 -14.63 -27.38 9.02
N ILE A 225 -14.67 -26.24 8.34
CA ILE A 225 -15.64 -25.19 8.64
C ILE A 225 -17.01 -25.56 8.06
N SER A 226 -18.06 -25.39 8.87
CA SER A 226 -19.43 -25.61 8.41
C SER A 226 -19.94 -24.40 7.59
N GLU A 227 -20.92 -24.65 6.71
CA GLU A 227 -21.58 -23.58 5.95
C GLU A 227 -22.27 -22.56 6.87
N GLU A 228 -22.84 -23.02 7.99
CA GLU A 228 -23.44 -22.15 9.01
C GLU A 228 -22.42 -21.18 9.61
N LYS A 229 -21.22 -21.67 9.93
CA LYS A 229 -20.17 -20.84 10.51
C LYS A 229 -19.57 -19.88 9.47
N LEU A 230 -19.48 -20.29 8.20
CA LEU A 230 -19.14 -19.38 7.10
C LEU A 230 -20.17 -18.26 6.91
N ALA A 231 -21.46 -18.56 7.06
CA ALA A 231 -22.53 -17.56 7.00
C ALA A 231 -22.41 -16.57 8.17
N GLU A 232 -22.16 -17.07 9.39
CA GLU A 232 -21.94 -16.23 10.58
C GLU A 232 -20.74 -15.29 10.39
N ILE A 233 -19.61 -15.80 9.87
CA ILE A 233 -18.42 -14.98 9.57
C ILE A 233 -18.80 -13.88 8.58
N ASN A 234 -19.46 -14.21 7.48
CA ASN A 234 -19.86 -13.23 6.47
C ASN A 234 -20.81 -12.17 7.03
N ASP A 235 -21.74 -12.53 7.91
CA ASP A 235 -22.63 -11.57 8.56
C ASP A 235 -21.88 -10.66 9.54
N LEU A 236 -20.87 -11.18 10.25
CA LEU A 236 -20.00 -10.35 11.07
C LEU A 236 -19.18 -9.37 10.22
N LEU A 237 -18.58 -9.84 9.11
CA LEU A 237 -17.74 -9.04 8.22
C LEU A 237 -18.49 -7.86 7.58
N LYS A 238 -19.79 -8.02 7.27
CA LYS A 238 -20.65 -6.93 6.77
C LYS A 238 -20.70 -5.72 7.71
N ASN A 239 -20.51 -5.92 9.02
CA ASN A 239 -20.51 -4.82 9.99
C ASN A 239 -19.34 -3.84 9.80
N PHE A 240 -18.30 -4.20 9.04
CA PHE A 240 -17.22 -3.29 8.66
C PHE A 240 -17.56 -2.39 7.48
N GLU A 241 -18.57 -2.74 6.68
CA GLU A 241 -18.91 -2.01 5.45
C GLU A 241 -19.46 -0.60 5.74
N GLY A 242 -19.22 0.30 4.79
CA GLY A 242 -19.57 1.72 4.91
C GLY A 242 -18.45 2.57 5.49
N THR A 243 -18.80 3.81 5.84
CA THR A 243 -17.88 4.77 6.46
C THR A 243 -17.97 4.66 7.97
N LYS A 244 -16.87 4.26 8.62
CA LYS A 244 -16.79 4.10 10.08
C LYS A 244 -15.50 4.70 10.62
N ASN A 245 -15.46 4.90 11.93
CA ASN A 245 -14.28 5.35 12.62
C ASN A 245 -13.41 4.16 13.04
N PHE A 246 -12.26 3.99 12.41
CA PHE A 246 -11.37 2.85 12.64
C PHE A 246 -10.23 3.18 13.61
N HIS A 247 -10.42 4.12 14.55
CA HIS A 247 -9.35 4.56 15.45
C HIS A 247 -8.76 3.45 16.33
N ASN A 248 -9.55 2.46 16.75
CA ASN A 248 -9.08 1.27 17.49
C ASN A 248 -8.39 0.22 16.60
N PHE A 249 -8.57 0.31 15.28
CA PHE A 249 -7.96 -0.61 14.32
C PHE A 249 -6.61 -0.10 13.81
N THR A 250 -5.98 0.85 14.49
CA THR A 250 -4.64 1.34 14.17
C THR A 250 -4.01 1.89 15.43
N SER A 251 -2.68 1.88 15.48
CA SER A 251 -1.94 2.48 16.59
C SER A 251 -1.94 4.01 16.44
N LYS A 252 -1.76 4.74 17.56
CA LYS A 252 -1.52 6.20 17.60
C LYS A 252 -2.63 7.07 17.00
N LYS A 253 -3.88 6.60 16.97
CA LYS A 253 -5.06 7.40 16.57
C LYS A 253 -6.06 7.58 17.70
N LYS A 254 -6.56 8.80 17.81
CA LYS A 254 -7.64 9.16 18.73
C LYS A 254 -8.98 9.07 18.00
N TYR A 255 -10.06 8.81 18.73
CA TYR A 255 -11.41 8.76 18.18
C TYR A 255 -11.76 10.03 17.38
N ASN A 256 -11.44 11.22 17.90
CA ASN A 256 -11.78 12.49 17.25
C ASN A 256 -10.89 12.85 16.04
N ASP A 257 -9.89 12.02 15.68
CA ASP A 257 -9.06 12.28 14.49
C ASP A 257 -9.85 11.94 13.22
N PRO A 258 -10.19 12.93 12.36
CA PRO A 258 -10.95 12.67 11.13
C PRO A 258 -10.22 11.74 10.16
N SER A 259 -8.89 11.65 10.28
CA SER A 259 -8.07 10.73 9.50
C SER A 259 -8.17 9.28 9.98
N ALA A 260 -8.94 8.96 11.03
CA ALA A 260 -9.29 7.59 11.41
C ALA A 260 -10.52 7.06 10.66
N SER A 261 -11.33 7.94 10.05
CA SER A 261 -12.51 7.53 9.27
C SER A 261 -12.10 6.88 7.96
N ARG A 262 -12.58 5.65 7.71
CA ARG A 262 -12.30 4.89 6.48
C ARG A 262 -13.59 4.32 5.91
N PHE A 263 -13.54 4.08 4.60
CA PHE A 263 -14.66 3.52 3.84
C PHE A 263 -14.29 2.13 3.34
N ILE A 264 -15.01 1.13 3.84
CA ILE A 264 -14.93 -0.26 3.37
C ILE A 264 -16.12 -0.49 2.43
N ARG A 265 -15.83 -0.93 1.21
CA ARG A 265 -16.85 -1.16 0.18
C ARG A 265 -17.41 -2.58 0.26
N SER A 266 -16.58 -3.57 0.55
CA SER A 266 -17.04 -4.94 0.79
C SER A 266 -16.03 -5.70 1.65
N PHE A 267 -16.51 -6.61 2.49
CA PHE A 267 -15.65 -7.56 3.20
C PHE A 267 -16.33 -8.92 3.27
N ILE A 268 -15.77 -9.92 2.59
CA ILE A 268 -16.37 -11.24 2.45
C ILE A 268 -15.39 -12.36 2.78
N CYS A 269 -15.92 -13.50 3.19
CA CYS A 269 -15.22 -14.76 3.35
C CYS A 269 -15.59 -15.68 2.18
N GLU A 270 -14.60 -16.07 1.38
CA GLU A 270 -14.80 -16.96 0.23
C GLU A 270 -15.02 -18.41 0.68
N LYS A 271 -15.27 -19.31 -0.28
CA LYS A 271 -15.44 -20.75 0.03
C LYS A 271 -14.09 -21.35 0.46
N PRO A 272 -14.11 -22.29 1.42
CA PRO A 272 -12.90 -22.95 1.86
C PRO A 272 -12.35 -23.87 0.76
N PHE A 273 -11.05 -24.14 0.83
CA PHE A 273 -10.34 -25.08 -0.04
C PHE A 273 -9.32 -25.86 0.77
N VAL A 274 -8.98 -27.08 0.33
CA VAL A 274 -8.06 -27.97 1.06
C VAL A 274 -6.74 -28.07 0.31
N ARG A 275 -5.62 -27.96 1.03
CA ARG A 275 -4.25 -28.21 0.55
C ARG A 275 -3.51 -29.03 1.58
N GLU A 276 -2.90 -30.13 1.13
CA GLU A 276 -2.10 -31.03 1.99
C GLU A 276 -2.83 -31.49 3.28
N GLY A 277 -4.15 -31.69 3.20
CA GLY A 277 -4.97 -32.12 4.35
C GLY A 277 -5.44 -31.00 5.28
N VAL A 278 -4.90 -29.78 5.14
CA VAL A 278 -5.35 -28.59 5.86
C VAL A 278 -6.39 -27.83 5.04
N GLU A 279 -7.46 -27.37 5.68
CA GLU A 279 -8.44 -26.49 5.06
C GLU A 279 -8.10 -25.02 5.30
N PHE A 280 -8.15 -24.23 4.25
CA PHE A 280 -7.88 -22.79 4.22
C PHE A 280 -9.10 -22.03 3.70
N VAL A 281 -9.16 -20.74 4.03
CA VAL A 281 -10.14 -19.82 3.47
C VAL A 281 -9.49 -18.47 3.14
N VAL A 282 -10.16 -17.72 2.26
CA VAL A 282 -9.72 -16.39 1.84
C VAL A 282 -10.72 -15.34 2.33
N LEU A 283 -10.26 -14.41 3.15
CA LEU A 283 -11.01 -13.20 3.49
C LEU A 283 -10.64 -12.10 2.49
N LYS A 284 -11.61 -11.58 1.76
CA LYS A 284 -11.41 -10.55 0.72
C LYS A 284 -12.03 -9.23 1.15
N VAL A 285 -11.17 -8.23 1.35
CA VAL A 285 -11.60 -6.88 1.73
C VAL A 285 -11.29 -5.89 0.61
N TYR A 286 -12.28 -5.06 0.28
CA TYR A 286 -12.13 -3.95 -0.65
C TYR A 286 -12.47 -2.65 0.06
N GLY A 287 -11.51 -1.74 0.12
CA GLY A 287 -11.65 -0.45 0.77
C GLY A 287 -10.99 0.67 -0.03
N GLN A 288 -11.40 1.90 0.25
CA GLN A 288 -10.83 3.08 -0.41
C GLN A 288 -9.36 3.30 -0.01
N SER A 289 -9.09 3.18 1.29
CA SER A 289 -7.76 3.29 1.88
C SER A 289 -7.73 2.53 3.20
N PHE A 290 -6.53 2.14 3.63
CA PHE A 290 -6.31 1.43 4.88
C PHE A 290 -5.22 2.13 5.69
N MET A 291 -5.35 2.11 7.01
CA MET A 291 -4.34 2.55 7.96
C MET A 291 -3.36 1.41 8.27
N LEU A 292 -2.28 1.76 8.97
CA LEU A 292 -1.33 0.78 9.49
C LEU A 292 -2.07 -0.25 10.35
N HIS A 293 -1.78 -1.53 10.12
CA HIS A 293 -2.38 -2.68 10.83
C HIS A 293 -3.90 -2.85 10.72
N GLN A 294 -4.63 -1.96 10.02
CA GLN A 294 -6.09 -1.95 10.01
C GLN A 294 -6.72 -3.28 9.60
N ILE A 295 -6.28 -3.85 8.48
CA ILE A 295 -6.84 -5.12 8.00
C ILE A 295 -6.55 -6.24 8.99
N ARG A 296 -5.32 -6.30 9.53
CA ARG A 296 -4.90 -7.32 10.50
C ARG A 296 -5.69 -7.22 11.80
N LYS A 297 -5.98 -6.00 12.29
CA LYS A 297 -6.85 -5.77 13.45
C LYS A 297 -8.32 -6.10 13.17
N MET A 298 -8.82 -5.80 11.96
CA MET A 298 -10.18 -6.20 11.54
C MET A 298 -10.33 -7.73 11.51
N VAL A 299 -9.34 -8.43 10.95
CA VAL A 299 -9.30 -9.91 10.94
C VAL A 299 -9.16 -10.46 12.36
N GLY A 300 -8.25 -9.91 13.17
CA GLY A 300 -8.03 -10.37 14.53
C GLY A 300 -9.28 -10.28 15.40
N LEU A 301 -10.01 -9.16 15.35
CA LEU A 301 -11.28 -9.02 16.08
C LEU A 301 -12.37 -9.97 15.57
N THR A 302 -12.40 -10.23 14.26
CA THR A 302 -13.33 -11.20 13.68
C THR A 302 -13.05 -12.60 14.22
N LEU A 303 -11.78 -13.00 14.30
CA LEU A 303 -11.37 -14.27 14.87
C LEU A 303 -11.75 -14.38 16.35
N ALA A 304 -11.45 -13.34 17.15
CA ALA A 304 -11.82 -13.30 18.56
C ALA A 304 -13.31 -13.56 18.79
N ILE A 305 -14.18 -12.91 18.01
CA ILE A 305 -15.63 -13.02 18.16
C ILE A 305 -16.13 -14.40 17.73
N ILE A 306 -15.67 -14.90 16.58
CA ILE A 306 -16.15 -16.18 16.02
C ILE A 306 -15.65 -17.39 16.83
N ARG A 307 -14.51 -17.25 17.52
CA ARG A 307 -13.98 -18.25 18.46
C ARG A 307 -14.69 -18.26 19.81
N GLY A 308 -15.46 -17.20 20.11
CA GLY A 308 -16.13 -17.01 21.41
C GLY A 308 -15.26 -16.35 22.48
N VAL A 309 -14.08 -15.83 22.13
CA VAL A 309 -13.17 -15.13 23.05
C VAL A 309 -13.69 -13.73 23.39
N ALA A 310 -14.32 -13.06 22.42
CA ALA A 310 -14.93 -11.75 22.60
C ALA A 310 -16.42 -11.76 22.25
N PRO A 311 -17.26 -10.99 22.95
CA PRO A 311 -18.66 -10.83 22.59
C PRO A 311 -18.83 -10.06 21.28
N LYS A 312 -19.94 -10.29 20.56
CA LYS A 312 -20.22 -9.64 19.27
C LYS A 312 -20.31 -8.11 19.40
N GLU A 313 -20.73 -7.64 20.57
CA GLU A 313 -20.87 -6.24 20.95
C GLU A 313 -19.52 -5.50 20.92
N THR A 314 -18.39 -6.19 21.16
CA THR A 314 -17.05 -5.59 21.14
C THR A 314 -16.75 -4.94 19.79
N LEU A 315 -17.24 -5.51 18.68
CA LEU A 315 -17.09 -4.89 17.36
C LEU A 315 -17.81 -3.54 17.27
N LEU A 316 -19.02 -3.45 17.81
CA LEU A 316 -19.78 -2.21 17.80
C LEU A 316 -19.18 -1.16 18.73
N GLN A 317 -18.65 -1.58 19.88
CA GLN A 317 -17.89 -0.72 20.80
C GLN A 317 -16.59 -0.21 20.17
N ALA A 318 -15.88 -1.05 19.41
CA ALA A 318 -14.63 -0.67 18.77
C ALA A 318 -14.76 0.50 17.78
N PHE A 319 -15.97 0.76 17.26
CA PHE A 319 -16.25 1.94 16.41
C PHE A 319 -16.68 3.19 17.19
N LYS A 320 -16.98 3.08 18.48
CA LYS A 320 -17.35 4.19 19.37
C LYS A 320 -16.10 4.84 19.96
N ASN A 321 -16.31 5.77 20.89
CA ASN A 321 -15.23 6.52 21.55
C ASN A 321 -14.42 5.67 22.55
N GLU A 322 -15.01 4.57 23.04
CA GLU A 322 -14.33 3.62 23.92
C GLU A 322 -13.04 3.10 23.28
N LYS A 323 -11.98 3.00 24.08
CA LYS A 323 -10.76 2.31 23.66
C LYS A 323 -10.96 0.82 23.85
N VAL A 324 -10.61 0.08 22.82
CA VAL A 324 -10.67 -1.38 22.79
C VAL A 324 -9.32 -1.86 22.29
N CYS A 325 -8.63 -2.68 23.07
CA CYS A 325 -7.39 -3.31 22.66
C CYS A 325 -7.71 -4.38 21.60
N VAL A 326 -7.65 -4.01 20.32
CA VAL A 326 -7.99 -4.91 19.21
C VAL A 326 -6.80 -5.80 18.84
N PRO A 327 -6.95 -7.15 18.87
CA PRO A 327 -5.86 -8.07 18.57
C PRO A 327 -5.42 -7.96 17.11
N ARG A 328 -4.12 -8.07 16.88
CA ARG A 328 -3.48 -7.90 15.56
C ARG A 328 -3.09 -9.25 14.98
N ALA A 329 -3.83 -9.72 13.97
CA ALA A 329 -3.53 -11.00 13.29
C ALA A 329 -2.12 -10.99 12.64
N PRO A 330 -1.50 -12.16 12.37
CA PRO A 330 -0.20 -12.26 11.69
C PRO A 330 -0.18 -11.58 10.31
N GLY A 331 0.99 -11.15 9.85
CA GLY A 331 1.17 -10.53 8.52
C GLY A 331 1.24 -11.52 7.37
N LEU A 332 1.61 -12.79 7.65
CA LEU A 332 1.89 -13.84 6.68
C LEU A 332 0.76 -14.03 5.65
N GLY A 333 -0.48 -14.16 6.13
CA GLY A 333 -1.65 -14.38 5.27
C GLY A 333 -2.08 -13.19 4.42
N LEU A 334 -1.57 -11.98 4.69
CA LEU A 334 -2.03 -10.75 4.04
C LEU A 334 -1.36 -10.54 2.67
N VAL A 335 -2.17 -10.36 1.63
CA VAL A 335 -1.72 -10.09 0.27
C VAL A 335 -2.47 -8.91 -0.33
N LEU A 336 -1.74 -7.95 -0.90
CA LEU A 336 -2.34 -6.94 -1.79
C LEU A 336 -2.70 -7.58 -3.12
N ASP A 337 -3.99 -7.83 -3.35
CA ASP A 337 -4.46 -8.51 -4.55
C ASP A 337 -4.63 -7.56 -5.74
N GLN A 338 -5.21 -6.38 -5.52
CA GLN A 338 -5.46 -5.42 -6.60
C GLN A 338 -5.45 -3.96 -6.13
N VAL A 339 -4.91 -3.09 -6.97
CA VAL A 339 -5.00 -1.63 -6.83
C VAL A 339 -5.93 -1.10 -7.92
N HIS A 340 -6.91 -0.30 -7.52
CA HIS A 340 -8.01 0.14 -8.37
C HIS A 340 -7.81 1.59 -8.86
N TYR A 341 -8.09 1.82 -10.14
CA TYR A 341 -7.89 3.09 -10.86
C TYR A 341 -9.10 3.43 -11.76
N GLU A 342 -10.32 3.03 -11.40
CA GLU A 342 -11.51 3.24 -12.22
C GLU A 342 -11.79 4.72 -12.51
N ARG A 343 -11.57 5.63 -11.55
CA ARG A 343 -11.76 7.06 -11.78
C ARG A 343 -10.72 7.62 -12.74
N TYR A 344 -9.48 7.11 -12.69
CA TYR A 344 -8.46 7.45 -13.68
C TYR A 344 -8.90 6.98 -15.07
N ASN A 345 -9.31 5.72 -15.19
CA ASN A 345 -9.76 5.13 -16.45
C ASN A 345 -11.00 5.85 -17.01
N TYR A 346 -11.95 6.25 -16.15
CA TYR A 346 -13.11 7.02 -16.56
C TYR A 346 -12.74 8.40 -17.08
N ARG A 347 -11.79 9.09 -16.43
CA ARG A 347 -11.37 10.45 -16.78
C ARG A 347 -10.53 10.51 -18.05
N TYR A 348 -9.60 9.59 -18.22
CA TYR A 348 -8.58 9.64 -19.28
C TYR A 348 -8.74 8.55 -20.35
N GLY A 349 -9.42 7.43 -20.05
CA GLY A 349 -9.52 6.30 -20.98
C GLY A 349 -10.36 6.54 -22.23
N LYS A 350 -11.02 7.70 -22.36
CA LYS A 350 -11.88 8.05 -23.51
C LYS A 350 -11.33 9.19 -24.38
N ASP A 351 -10.16 9.73 -24.03
CA ASP A 351 -9.62 10.89 -24.76
C ASP A 351 -8.78 10.53 -26.00
N GLY A 352 -8.59 9.23 -26.26
CA GLY A 352 -7.84 8.72 -27.41
C GLY A 352 -6.33 8.95 -27.33
N MET A 353 -5.83 9.56 -26.25
CA MET A 353 -4.42 9.85 -26.04
C MET A 353 -3.80 9.05 -24.90
N HIS A 354 -4.58 8.75 -23.85
CA HIS A 354 -4.10 8.04 -22.68
C HIS A 354 -4.62 6.60 -22.63
N GLU A 355 -3.72 5.69 -22.27
CA GLU A 355 -4.07 4.29 -22.02
C GLU A 355 -4.79 4.14 -20.68
N THR A 356 -5.74 3.22 -20.62
CA THR A 356 -6.34 2.78 -19.37
C THR A 356 -5.35 1.92 -18.57
N LEU A 357 -5.41 2.05 -17.24
CA LEU A 357 -4.69 1.21 -16.30
C LEU A 357 -5.50 -0.05 -15.99
N THR A 358 -5.75 -0.85 -17.03
CA THR A 358 -6.21 -2.24 -16.94
C THR A 358 -5.06 -3.19 -17.25
N TRP A 359 -5.12 -4.42 -16.75
CA TRP A 359 -3.99 -5.35 -16.79
C TRP A 359 -4.40 -6.75 -17.29
N ASP A 360 -5.49 -6.81 -18.03
CA ASP A 360 -6.12 -8.07 -18.45
C ASP A 360 -5.15 -8.95 -19.28
N GLU A 361 -4.27 -8.32 -20.07
CA GLU A 361 -3.27 -8.98 -20.90
C GLU A 361 -2.21 -9.80 -20.13
N VAL A 362 -2.03 -9.51 -18.84
CA VAL A 362 -1.03 -10.17 -17.98
C VAL A 362 -1.68 -10.91 -16.81
N GLU A 363 -3.00 -11.05 -16.82
CA GLU A 363 -3.76 -11.65 -15.73
C GLU A 363 -3.35 -13.12 -15.50
N ASP A 364 -3.16 -13.88 -16.57
CA ASP A 364 -2.66 -15.27 -16.48
C ASP A 364 -1.28 -15.33 -15.82
N LYS A 365 -0.36 -14.42 -16.19
CA LYS A 365 0.98 -14.35 -15.60
C LYS A 365 0.93 -13.98 -14.12
N VAL A 366 0.00 -13.13 -13.71
CA VAL A 366 -0.20 -12.76 -12.30
C VAL A 366 -0.74 -13.95 -11.53
N ASN A 367 -1.72 -14.68 -12.08
CA ASN A 367 -2.29 -15.86 -11.44
C ASN A 367 -1.25 -17.00 -11.31
N ASP A 368 -0.46 -17.26 -12.35
CA ASP A 368 0.67 -18.20 -12.29
C ASP A 368 1.67 -17.79 -11.21
N PHE A 369 1.97 -16.50 -11.08
CA PHE A 369 2.87 -16.01 -10.04
C PHE A 369 2.29 -16.20 -8.64
N LYS A 370 0.99 -15.95 -8.44
CA LYS A 370 0.31 -16.18 -7.16
C LYS A 370 0.39 -17.65 -6.75
N GLU A 371 0.03 -18.55 -7.66
CA GLU A 371 0.04 -20.00 -7.42
C GLU A 371 1.46 -20.56 -7.26
N LYS A 372 2.49 -19.93 -7.86
CA LYS A 372 3.87 -20.41 -7.76
C LYS A 372 4.64 -19.86 -6.57
N TYR A 373 4.48 -18.58 -6.22
CA TYR A 373 5.37 -17.90 -5.25
C TYR A 373 4.67 -17.30 -4.04
N ILE A 374 3.38 -16.93 -4.13
CA ILE A 374 2.67 -16.30 -3.00
C ILE A 374 1.96 -17.36 -2.17
N TYR A 375 1.03 -18.10 -2.77
CA TYR A 375 0.19 -19.04 -2.05
C TYR A 375 0.96 -20.21 -1.43
N PRO A 376 1.90 -20.87 -2.15
CA PRO A 376 2.66 -21.97 -1.55
C PRO A 376 3.48 -21.51 -0.36
N THR A 377 4.06 -20.30 -0.42
CA THR A 377 4.84 -19.77 0.70
C THR A 377 3.96 -19.59 1.94
N ILE A 378 2.78 -18.98 1.80
CA ILE A 378 1.85 -18.79 2.91
C ILE A 378 1.37 -20.14 3.46
N ILE A 379 0.93 -21.03 2.57
CA ILE A 379 0.33 -22.32 2.93
C ILE A 379 1.37 -23.23 3.58
N ASN A 380 2.56 -23.35 3.01
CA ASN A 380 3.62 -24.21 3.54
C ASN A 380 4.17 -23.67 4.86
N THR A 381 4.31 -22.35 5.01
CA THR A 381 4.70 -21.75 6.29
C THR A 381 3.64 -22.03 7.36
N GLU A 382 2.34 -21.90 7.05
CA GLU A 382 1.27 -22.24 8.01
C GLU A 382 1.19 -23.74 8.34
N ILE A 383 1.56 -24.63 7.42
CA ILE A 383 1.59 -26.08 7.67
C ILE A 383 2.80 -26.47 8.52
N ASN A 384 3.96 -25.87 8.28
CA ASN A 384 5.22 -26.27 8.93
C ASN A 384 5.48 -25.54 10.25
N GLU A 385 5.16 -24.25 10.32
CA GLU A 385 5.47 -23.39 11.47
C GLU A 385 4.24 -23.10 12.33
N GLU A 386 3.02 -23.43 11.85
CA GLU A 386 1.76 -23.21 12.56
C GLU A 386 1.61 -21.76 13.09
N SER A 387 2.04 -20.77 12.30
CA SER A 387 2.09 -19.35 12.68
C SER A 387 0.75 -18.83 13.21
N MET A 388 -0.36 -19.19 12.55
CA MET A 388 -1.69 -18.83 13.00
C MET A 388 -2.05 -19.49 14.33
N VAL A 389 -1.74 -20.77 14.53
CA VAL A 389 -2.07 -21.50 15.76
C VAL A 389 -1.33 -20.91 16.96
N GLN A 390 -0.03 -20.65 16.82
CA GLN A 390 0.77 -19.99 17.87
C GLN A 390 0.22 -18.61 18.22
N TRP A 391 -0.31 -17.87 17.25
CA TRP A 391 -0.97 -16.58 17.52
C TRP A 391 -2.32 -16.73 18.22
N LEU A 392 -3.10 -17.77 17.89
CA LEU A 392 -4.39 -18.05 18.53
C LEU A 392 -4.24 -18.39 20.03
N GLU A 393 -3.17 -19.07 20.42
CA GLU A 393 -2.87 -19.34 21.84
C GLU A 393 -2.72 -18.05 22.66
N LYS A 394 -2.13 -17.00 22.06
CA LYS A 394 -2.02 -15.66 22.66
C LYS A 394 -3.36 -14.94 22.67
N LEU A 395 -4.19 -15.16 21.64
CA LEU A 395 -5.51 -14.54 21.54
C LEU A 395 -6.44 -14.98 22.68
N ASP A 396 -6.38 -16.24 23.08
CA ASP A 396 -7.21 -16.76 24.19
C ASP A 396 -6.86 -16.13 25.55
N GLN A 397 -5.68 -15.49 25.66
CA GLN A 397 -5.22 -14.76 26.86
C GLN A 397 -5.40 -13.23 26.74
N HIS A 398 -5.91 -12.74 25.61
CA HIS A 398 -5.97 -11.31 25.28
C HIS A 398 -7.01 -10.56 26.11
N THR A 399 -6.60 -9.44 26.71
CA THR A 399 -7.49 -8.51 27.42
C THR A 399 -7.98 -7.41 26.48
N TYR A 400 -9.28 -7.10 26.52
CA TYR A 400 -9.89 -6.07 25.66
C TYR A 400 -9.99 -4.70 26.35
N ASP A 401 -9.55 -4.63 27.60
CA ASP A 401 -9.53 -3.43 28.43
C ASP A 401 -8.40 -2.47 28.00
N GLU A 402 -8.39 -1.26 28.55
CA GLU A 402 -7.36 -0.26 28.28
C GLU A 402 -6.03 -0.67 28.91
N ASP A 403 -5.10 -1.19 28.10
CA ASP A 403 -3.69 -1.30 28.51
C ASP A 403 -3.02 0.08 28.40
N GLU A 404 -2.41 0.56 29.49
CA GLU A 404 -1.61 1.80 29.48
C GLU A 404 -0.32 1.68 28.64
N GLU A 405 0.07 0.46 28.28
CA GLU A 405 1.18 0.14 27.39
C GLU A 405 0.61 -0.49 26.11
N ASP A 406 0.59 0.27 25.01
CA ASP A 406 0.33 -0.27 23.66
C ASP A 406 1.28 -1.47 23.44
N ASP A 407 0.82 -2.72 23.51
CA ASP A 407 1.66 -3.91 23.22
C ASP A 407 2.21 -3.88 21.78
N ASP A 408 1.62 -3.07 20.90
CA ASP A 408 2.18 -2.69 19.60
C ASP A 408 3.58 -2.07 19.73
N GLU A 409 3.93 -1.44 20.87
CA GLU A 409 5.26 -0.90 21.13
C GLU A 409 6.32 -1.97 21.33
N LYS A 410 6.02 -3.19 21.83
CA LYS A 410 7.06 -4.23 22.02
C LYS A 410 7.51 -4.84 20.69
N ASP A 411 6.56 -5.17 19.81
CA ASP A 411 6.87 -5.69 18.46
C ASP A 411 7.48 -4.60 17.56
N ASP A 412 6.99 -3.36 17.65
CA ASP A 412 7.53 -2.24 16.87
C ASP A 412 8.91 -1.82 17.44
N ASN A 413 9.11 -1.82 18.77
CA ASN A 413 10.41 -1.56 19.38
C ASN A 413 11.41 -2.71 19.19
N GLU A 414 11.02 -3.99 19.12
CA GLU A 414 11.95 -5.05 18.70
C GLU A 414 12.40 -4.85 17.25
N SER A 415 11.50 -4.41 16.36
CA SER A 415 11.86 -4.05 14.99
C SER A 415 12.74 -2.79 14.91
N ASP A 416 12.45 -1.77 15.71
CA ASP A 416 13.24 -0.54 15.81
C ASP A 416 14.56 -0.76 16.59
N ASP A 417 14.61 -1.70 17.54
CA ASP A 417 15.79 -2.03 18.35
C ASP A 417 16.70 -3.01 17.61
N GLU A 418 16.19 -3.90 16.76
CA GLU A 418 17.02 -4.55 15.73
C GLU A 418 17.59 -3.51 14.75
N GLU A 419 16.78 -2.55 14.27
CA GLU A 419 17.25 -1.42 13.45
C GLU A 419 18.32 -0.57 14.17
N ARG A 420 18.22 -0.38 15.51
CA ARG A 420 19.18 0.40 16.32
C ARG A 420 20.41 -0.41 16.76
N LYS A 421 20.30 -1.70 17.08
CA LYS A 421 21.43 -2.57 17.46
C LYS A 421 22.40 -2.74 16.29
N TYR A 422 21.89 -3.00 15.08
CA TYR A 422 22.70 -2.97 13.84
C TYR A 422 23.29 -1.58 13.52
N GLY A 423 22.69 -0.51 14.04
CA GLY A 423 23.20 0.86 13.95
C GLY A 423 24.33 1.17 14.95
N LYS A 424 24.32 0.55 16.14
CA LYS A 424 25.29 0.76 17.22
C LYS A 424 26.53 -0.13 17.10
N GLU A 425 26.41 -1.39 16.69
CA GLU A 425 27.57 -2.29 16.51
C GLU A 425 28.56 -1.77 15.45
N LYS A 426 28.10 -0.99 14.46
CA LYS A 426 28.99 -0.33 13.49
C LYS A 426 29.48 1.07 13.87
N LYS A 427 29.09 1.61 15.04
CA LYS A 427 29.73 2.80 15.62
C LYS A 427 30.90 2.44 16.52
N SER A 428 30.93 1.24 17.10
CA SER A 428 32.12 0.72 17.80
C SER A 428 33.22 0.30 16.81
N ASP A 429 32.86 -0.33 15.68
CA ASP A 429 33.85 -0.81 14.69
C ASP A 429 34.45 0.26 13.78
N LYS A 430 34.04 1.53 13.92
CA LYS A 430 34.60 2.67 13.17
C LYS A 430 35.57 3.53 13.96
N ASN A 431 35.84 3.20 15.23
CA ASN A 431 36.78 3.94 16.07
C ASN A 431 38.10 3.19 16.34
N GLU A 432 38.35 2.05 15.67
CA GLU A 432 39.57 1.25 15.88
C GLU A 432 40.45 1.06 14.62
N VAL A 433 40.29 1.88 13.57
CA VAL A 433 41.16 1.83 12.38
C VAL A 433 41.72 3.20 11.99
N ASP A 434 42.02 4.04 12.97
CA ASP A 434 42.83 5.25 12.79
C ASP A 434 43.90 5.30 13.88
N ASN A 435 44.91 4.43 13.77
CA ASN A 435 46.25 4.59 14.38
C ASN A 435 47.15 3.42 13.93
N ILE A 436 47.63 3.47 12.70
CA ILE A 436 48.86 2.74 12.33
C ILE A 436 49.78 3.76 11.65
N ASP A 437 50.85 4.08 12.38
CA ASP A 437 51.90 5.02 12.00
C ASP A 437 52.62 4.58 10.72
N ASP A 438 52.89 5.60 9.91
CA ASP A 438 53.54 5.58 8.61
C ASP A 438 55.05 5.36 8.79
N LYS A 439 55.48 4.11 9.09
CA LYS A 439 56.91 3.77 9.21
C LYS A 439 57.21 2.26 9.11
N THR A 440 56.81 1.58 8.04
CA THR A 440 57.45 0.30 7.62
C THR A 440 57.04 -0.12 6.21
N LEU A 441 57.53 0.57 5.18
CA LEU A 441 57.53 0.09 3.79
C LEU A 441 58.90 0.31 3.15
N GLU A 442 59.94 -0.25 3.76
CA GLU A 442 61.22 -0.56 3.10
C GLU A 442 61.76 -1.85 3.74
N LYS A 443 61.54 -2.96 3.03
CA LYS A 443 62.31 -4.22 3.00
C LYS A 443 61.43 -5.38 2.53
N ILE A 444 61.15 -5.39 1.22
CA ILE A 444 61.26 -6.62 0.43
C ILE A 444 62.19 -6.26 -0.73
N ASN A 445 63.46 -6.65 -0.52
CA ASN A 445 64.70 -6.42 -1.28
C ASN A 445 65.31 -5.02 -1.23
#